data_AF-A0A975LIS1-F1
#
_entry.id   AF-A0A975LIS1-F1
#
_cell.length_a   1.000
_cell.length_b   1.000
_cell.length_c   1.000
_cell.angle_alpha   90.00
_cell.angle_beta   90.00
_cell.angle_gamma   90.00
#
_symmetry.space_group_name_H-M   'P 1'
#
loop_
_entity.id
_entity.type
_entity.pdbx_description
1 polymer ?
#
loop_
_entity_poly.entity_id
_entity_poly.type
_entity_poly.pdbx_seq_one_letter_code
_entity_poly.pdbx_strand_id
1 'polypeptide(L)'
;MKLNGYIKFILIFTILLSIVAGCSKYKYIPGKDTLEIFGDGTLQILRSYFPNGEMTYGLMNIEKQSTIEINIYEYKYVDDRIYIIGEHGYTVVNSKTCQFQQCEDYSCFSKNGKKVFEEHSDFTVLK
;
A
#
# COMPACT_ATOMS: atom_id res chain seq x y z
N MET A 1 32.41 -24.01 29.67
CA MET A 1 31.14 -24.16 30.43
C MET A 1 30.16 -24.93 29.55
N LYS A 2 29.86 -26.21 29.83
CA LYS A 2 28.93 -27.00 29.00
C LYS A 2 27.50 -26.55 29.31
N LEU A 3 26.80 -25.98 28.33
CA LEU A 3 25.38 -25.63 28.47
C LEU A 3 24.58 -26.91 28.74
N ASN A 4 23.87 -26.94 29.87
CA ASN A 4 23.07 -28.09 30.31
C ASN A 4 22.02 -28.45 29.25
N GLY A 5 21.78 -29.74 29.00
CA GLY A 5 20.91 -30.21 27.90
C GLY A 5 19.50 -29.59 27.96
N TYR A 6 19.00 -29.36 29.17
CA TYR A 6 17.74 -28.67 29.43
C TYR A 6 17.71 -27.21 28.95
N ILE A 7 18.82 -26.46 29.12
CA ILE A 7 18.89 -25.06 28.72
C ILE A 7 18.89 -24.94 27.19
N LYS A 8 19.55 -25.87 26.50
CA LYS A 8 19.51 -25.94 25.02
C LYS A 8 18.10 -26.23 24.52
N PHE A 9 17.38 -27.14 25.18
CA PHE A 9 16.00 -27.47 24.82
C PHE A 9 15.05 -26.28 25.01
N ILE A 10 15.17 -25.55 26.12
CA ILE A 10 14.36 -24.34 26.37
C ILE A 10 14.64 -23.26 25.31
N LEU A 11 15.90 -23.04 24.96
CA LEU A 11 16.29 -22.07 23.92
C LEU A 11 15.74 -22.42 22.54
N ILE A 12 15.80 -23.70 22.16
CA ILE A 12 15.24 -24.17 20.88
C ILE A 12 13.72 -24.02 20.89
N PHE A 13 13.06 -24.36 22.00
CA PHE A 13 11.61 -24.28 22.13
C PHE A 13 11.09 -22.83 22.11
N THR A 14 11.79 -21.89 22.74
CA THR A 14 11.43 -20.45 22.69
C THR A 14 11.63 -19.85 21.31
N ILE A 15 12.69 -20.25 20.58
CA ILE A 15 12.89 -19.85 19.19
C ILE A 15 11.76 -20.40 18.30
N LEU A 16 11.40 -21.68 18.44
CA LEU A 16 10.27 -22.28 17.72
C LEU A 16 8.93 -21.59 18.01
N LEU A 17 8.64 -21.25 19.27
CA LEU A 17 7.45 -20.49 19.65
C LEU A 17 7.40 -19.09 19.00
N SER A 18 8.55 -18.42 18.87
CA SER A 18 8.61 -17.10 18.22
C SER A 18 8.34 -17.15 16.72
N ILE A 19 8.67 -18.27 16.06
CA ILE A 19 8.38 -18.48 14.63
C ILE A 19 6.87 -18.74 14.41
N VAL A 20 6.22 -19.48 15.31
CA VAL A 20 4.77 -19.79 15.20
C VAL A 20 3.89 -18.57 15.54
N ALA A 21 4.35 -17.69 16.45
CA ALA A 21 3.66 -16.43 16.75
C ALA A 21 3.79 -15.39 15.62
N GLY A 22 4.76 -15.55 14.72
CA GLY A 22 5.04 -14.65 13.59
C GLY A 22 4.13 -14.84 12.38
N CYS A 23 3.04 -15.60 12.48
CA CYS A 23 2.03 -15.69 11.44
C CYS A 23 1.21 -14.39 11.40
N SER A 24 1.78 -13.33 10.83
CA SER A 24 0.97 -12.24 10.29
C SER A 24 -0.02 -12.87 9.31
N LYS A 25 -1.32 -12.79 9.59
CA LYS A 25 -2.34 -13.20 8.63
C LYS A 25 -2.04 -12.43 7.35
N TYR A 26 -1.58 -13.10 6.30
CA TYR A 26 -1.40 -12.49 5.01
C TYR A 26 -2.79 -11.99 4.57
N LYS A 27 -2.99 -10.67 4.60
CA LYS A 27 -4.29 -10.01 4.44
C LYS A 27 -4.66 -9.92 2.95
N TYR A 28 -4.71 -11.07 2.28
CA TYR A 28 -5.30 -11.12 0.95
C TYR A 28 -6.78 -10.74 1.07
N ILE A 29 -7.21 -9.78 0.26
CA ILE A 29 -8.60 -9.32 0.24
C ILE A 29 -9.30 -10.15 -0.84
N PRO A 30 -10.24 -11.03 -0.48
CA PRO A 30 -10.95 -11.85 -1.47
C PRO A 30 -11.63 -10.99 -2.53
N GLY A 31 -11.56 -11.43 -3.79
CA GLY A 31 -12.16 -10.71 -4.92
C GLY A 31 -11.36 -9.51 -5.42
N LYS A 32 -10.12 -9.32 -4.93
CA LYS A 32 -9.21 -8.27 -5.40
C LYS A 32 -7.86 -8.86 -5.75
N ASP A 33 -7.29 -8.40 -6.87
CA ASP A 33 -5.93 -8.77 -7.27
C ASP A 33 -4.97 -7.61 -6.97
N THR A 34 -3.81 -7.90 -6.40
CA THR A 34 -2.76 -6.88 -6.23
C THR A 34 -2.15 -6.54 -7.58
N LEU A 35 -2.21 -5.26 -7.96
CA LEU A 35 -1.54 -4.73 -9.15
C LEU A 35 -0.14 -4.21 -8.82
N GLU A 36 -0.04 -3.42 -7.75
CA GLU A 36 1.20 -2.73 -7.36
C GLU A 36 1.35 -2.70 -5.84
N ILE A 37 2.60 -2.78 -5.36
CA ILE A 37 2.95 -2.83 -3.94
C ILE A 37 3.94 -1.71 -3.62
N PHE A 38 3.65 -0.87 -2.62
CA PHE A 38 4.51 0.25 -2.22
C PHE A 38 5.05 0.08 -0.80
N GLY A 39 6.24 0.64 -0.55
CA GLY A 39 6.87 0.65 0.76
C GLY A 39 7.17 -0.75 1.27
N ASP A 40 6.70 -1.08 2.47
CA ASP A 40 6.80 -2.41 3.09
C ASP A 40 5.65 -3.36 2.68
N GLY A 41 4.82 -2.92 1.73
CA GLY A 41 3.65 -3.64 1.24
C GLY A 41 2.35 -3.35 1.97
N THR A 42 2.35 -2.42 2.93
CA THR A 42 1.14 -1.91 3.59
C THR A 42 0.21 -1.22 2.61
N LEU A 43 0.74 -0.53 1.60
CA LEU A 43 -0.05 0.18 0.59
C LEU A 43 -0.01 -0.58 -0.74
N GLN A 44 -1.18 -0.86 -1.30
CA GLN A 44 -1.29 -1.60 -2.56
C GLN A 44 -2.36 -0.99 -3.45
N ILE A 45 -2.09 -0.90 -4.76
CA ILE A 45 -3.16 -0.72 -5.75
C ILE A 45 -3.73 -2.10 -6.04
N LEU A 46 -5.03 -2.22 -5.84
CA LEU A 46 -5.78 -3.45 -6.07
C LEU A 46 -6.72 -3.28 -7.25
N ARG A 47 -6.74 -4.26 -8.14
CA ARG A 47 -7.76 -4.41 -9.18
C ARG A 47 -9.00 -5.08 -8.59
N SER A 48 -10.16 -4.51 -8.84
CA SER A 48 -11.48 -5.03 -8.46
C SER A 48 -12.46 -4.91 -9.63
N TYR A 49 -13.67 -5.45 -9.49
CA TYR A 49 -14.73 -5.33 -10.49
C TYR A 49 -16.03 -4.85 -9.83
N PHE A 50 -16.70 -3.90 -10.47
CA PHE A 50 -18.08 -3.53 -10.13
C PHE A 50 -19.05 -4.67 -10.48
N PRO A 51 -20.28 -4.68 -9.91
CA PRO A 51 -21.27 -5.72 -10.21
C PRO A 51 -21.67 -5.81 -11.69
N ASN A 52 -21.51 -4.72 -12.45
CA ASN A 52 -21.75 -4.65 -13.89
C ASN A 52 -20.58 -5.26 -14.71
N GLY A 53 -19.50 -5.73 -14.07
CA GLY A 53 -18.32 -6.29 -14.70
C GLY A 53 -17.23 -5.26 -15.06
N GLU A 54 -17.46 -3.98 -14.79
CA GLU A 54 -16.48 -2.92 -15.06
C GLU A 54 -15.31 -3.00 -14.08
N MET A 55 -14.09 -2.87 -14.61
CA MET A 55 -12.86 -2.97 -13.83
C MET A 55 -12.57 -1.63 -13.12
N THR A 56 -12.07 -1.72 -11.89
CA THR A 56 -11.65 -0.55 -11.12
C THR A 56 -10.34 -0.82 -10.38
N TYR A 57 -9.60 0.24 -10.11
CA TYR A 57 -8.37 0.23 -9.34
C TYR A 57 -8.52 1.10 -8.10
N GLY A 58 -8.11 0.59 -6.94
CA GLY A 58 -8.15 1.37 -5.70
C GLY A 58 -6.87 1.20 -4.89
N LEU A 59 -6.39 2.30 -4.31
CA LEU A 59 -5.26 2.27 -3.38
C LEU A 59 -5.81 1.93 -1.99
N MET A 60 -5.26 0.89 -1.39
CA MET A 60 -5.70 0.39 -0.10
C MET A 60 -4.54 0.29 0.88
N ASN A 61 -4.80 0.65 2.14
CA ASN A 61 -3.97 0.24 3.26
C ASN A 61 -4.41 -1.16 3.70
N ILE A 62 -3.60 -2.16 3.36
CA ILE A 62 -3.88 -3.57 3.60
C ILE A 62 -3.85 -3.90 5.09
N GLU A 63 -2.97 -3.24 5.85
CA GLU A 63 -2.90 -3.45 7.29
C GLU A 63 -4.19 -3.00 7.99
N LYS A 64 -4.69 -1.80 7.65
CA LYS A 64 -5.93 -1.24 8.23
C LYS A 64 -7.19 -1.73 7.52
N GLN A 65 -7.06 -2.44 6.40
CA GLN A 65 -8.16 -2.80 5.50
C GLN A 65 -9.02 -1.59 5.10
N SER A 66 -8.38 -0.44 4.87
CA SER A 66 -9.05 0.82 4.55
C SER A 66 -8.68 1.30 3.17
N THR A 67 -9.68 1.68 2.37
CA THR A 67 -9.48 2.32 1.07
C THR A 67 -9.02 3.76 1.25
N ILE A 68 -7.99 4.17 0.50
CA ILE A 68 -7.50 5.55 0.45
C ILE A 68 -8.04 6.23 -0.81
N GLU A 69 -7.99 5.53 -1.95
CA GLU A 69 -8.45 6.06 -3.23
C GLU A 69 -9.23 5.00 -4.01
N ILE A 70 -10.23 5.44 -4.78
CA ILE A 70 -11.06 4.60 -5.64
C ILE A 70 -11.00 5.10 -7.08
N ASN A 71 -11.26 4.20 -8.03
CA ASN A 71 -11.27 4.49 -9.47
C ASN A 71 -10.02 5.26 -9.92
N ILE A 72 -8.84 4.72 -9.62
CA ILE A 72 -7.56 5.29 -10.02
C ILE A 72 -7.42 5.23 -11.54
N TYR A 73 -7.21 6.39 -12.16
CA TYR A 73 -6.92 6.53 -13.58
C TYR A 73 -5.41 6.50 -13.83
N GLU A 74 -4.65 7.21 -12.99
CA GLU A 74 -3.21 7.36 -13.15
C GLU A 74 -2.51 7.37 -11.81
N TYR A 75 -1.29 6.83 -11.75
CA TYR A 75 -0.44 6.96 -10.56
C TYR A 75 1.03 7.11 -10.91
N LYS A 76 1.80 7.70 -9.98
CA LYS A 76 3.25 7.83 -10.05
C LYS A 76 3.87 7.66 -8.67
N TYR A 77 4.98 6.94 -8.57
CA TYR A 77 5.71 6.75 -7.31
C TYR A 77 7.07 7.45 -7.36
N VAL A 78 7.28 8.46 -6.51
CA VAL A 78 8.50 9.26 -6.44
C VAL A 78 8.79 9.62 -4.99
N ASP A 79 10.05 9.48 -4.55
CA ASP A 79 10.52 9.91 -3.23
C ASP A 79 9.63 9.45 -2.06
N ASP A 80 9.30 8.15 -2.03
CA ASP A 80 8.41 7.54 -1.04
C ASP A 80 6.99 8.13 -1.01
N ARG A 81 6.55 8.72 -2.12
CA ARG A 81 5.20 9.27 -2.27
C ARG A 81 4.51 8.70 -3.49
N ILE A 82 3.26 8.32 -3.30
CA ILE A 82 2.36 7.85 -4.35
C ILE A 82 1.48 9.05 -4.72
N TYR A 83 1.59 9.51 -5.95
CA TYR A 83 0.77 10.56 -6.55
C TYR A 83 -0.29 9.88 -7.39
N ILE A 84 -1.55 10.22 -7.20
CA ILE A 84 -2.69 9.54 -7.81
C ILE A 84 -3.64 10.55 -8.39
N ILE A 85 -4.14 10.25 -9.58
CA ILE A 85 -5.30 10.88 -10.20
C ILE A 85 -6.42 9.83 -10.24
N GLY A 86 -7.52 10.10 -9.55
CA GLY A 86 -8.64 9.17 -9.38
C GLY A 86 -9.95 9.90 -9.12
N GLU A 87 -10.92 9.22 -8.51
CA GLU A 87 -12.26 9.78 -8.31
C GLU A 87 -12.28 11.03 -7.43
N HIS A 88 -11.45 11.08 -6.39
CA HIS A 88 -11.33 12.26 -5.54
C HIS A 88 -10.54 13.42 -6.16
N GLY A 89 -10.16 13.32 -7.44
CA GLY A 89 -9.26 14.24 -8.11
C GLY A 89 -7.81 13.82 -7.90
N TYR A 90 -7.11 14.46 -6.97
CA TYR A 90 -5.68 14.29 -6.74
C TYR A 90 -5.40 13.82 -5.32
N THR A 91 -4.62 12.74 -5.20
CA THR A 91 -4.25 12.14 -3.92
C THR A 91 -2.74 11.97 -3.82
N VAL A 92 -2.16 12.37 -2.69
CA VAL A 92 -0.74 12.13 -2.38
C VAL A 92 -0.63 11.35 -1.09
N VAL A 93 0.08 10.22 -1.14
CA VAL A 93 0.26 9.33 0.02
C VAL A 93 1.74 9.13 0.28
N ASN A 94 2.17 9.26 1.53
CA ASN A 94 3.52 8.89 1.95
C ASN A 94 3.58 7.39 2.25
N SER A 95 4.42 6.65 1.55
CA SER A 95 4.51 5.18 1.68
C SER A 95 5.15 4.71 2.98
N LYS A 96 5.90 5.59 3.67
CA LYS A 96 6.53 5.28 4.97
C LYS A 96 5.60 5.55 6.15
N THR A 97 4.79 6.60 6.09
CA THR A 97 3.93 7.01 7.20
C THR A 97 2.45 6.67 6.98
N CYS A 98 2.06 6.25 5.78
CA CYS A 98 0.68 6.06 5.34
C CYS A 98 -0.22 7.30 5.48
N GLN A 99 0.37 8.48 5.73
CA GLN A 99 -0.37 9.74 5.74
C GLN A 99 -0.70 10.14 4.32
N PHE A 100 -1.92 10.62 4.10
CA PHE A 100 -2.39 11.04 2.79
C PHE A 100 -3.12 12.38 2.86
N GLN A 101 -3.15 13.06 1.71
CA GLN A 101 -3.91 14.27 1.47
C GLN A 101 -4.60 14.12 0.11
N GLN A 102 -5.89 14.49 0.05
CA GLN A 102 -6.72 14.41 -1.15
C GLN A 102 -7.37 15.76 -1.42
N CYS A 103 -7.46 16.12 -2.68
CA CYS A 103 -8.07 17.38 -3.12
C CYS A 103 -8.64 17.23 -4.52
N GLU A 104 -9.80 17.84 -4.77
CA GLU A 104 -10.40 17.89 -6.12
C GLU A 104 -9.48 18.58 -7.15
N ASP A 105 -8.64 19.50 -6.68
CA ASP A 105 -7.64 20.22 -7.47
C ASP A 105 -6.25 20.17 -6.81
N TYR A 106 -5.21 20.09 -7.63
CA TYR A 106 -3.83 19.95 -7.13
C TYR A 106 -3.27 21.22 -6.48
N SER A 107 -4.00 22.35 -6.48
CA SER A 107 -3.57 23.60 -5.86
C SER A 107 -3.34 23.51 -4.35
N CYS A 108 -3.91 22.51 -3.68
CA CYS A 108 -3.74 22.30 -2.24
C CYS A 108 -2.37 21.71 -1.85
N PHE A 109 -1.60 21.17 -2.82
CA PHE A 109 -0.32 20.56 -2.54
C PHE A 109 0.81 21.59 -2.50
N SER A 110 1.92 21.23 -1.86
CA SER A 110 3.15 22.02 -1.93
C SER A 110 3.64 22.19 -3.38
N LYS A 111 4.45 23.22 -3.64
CA LYS A 111 5.00 23.51 -4.98
C LYS A 111 5.64 22.28 -5.64
N ASN A 112 6.37 21.48 -4.88
CA ASN A 112 6.99 20.26 -5.40
C ASN A 112 5.94 19.20 -5.77
N GLY A 113 4.89 19.05 -4.96
CA GLY A 113 3.80 18.13 -5.26
C GLY A 113 3.00 18.53 -6.50
N LYS A 114 2.71 19.83 -6.66
CA LYS A 114 2.06 20.36 -7.87
C LYS A 114 2.85 20.04 -9.12
N LYS A 115 4.16 20.29 -9.07
CA LYS A 115 5.06 20.05 -10.19
C LYS A 115 5.02 18.59 -10.68
N VAL A 116 4.89 17.62 -9.77
CA VAL A 116 4.75 16.20 -10.16
C VAL A 116 3.47 15.99 -10.98
N PHE A 117 2.34 16.56 -10.56
CA PHE A 117 1.09 16.47 -11.31
C PHE A 117 1.15 17.24 -12.63
N GLU A 118 1.70 18.45 -12.64
CA GLU A 118 1.80 19.30 -13.84
C GLU A 118 2.69 18.70 -14.93
N GLU A 119 3.79 18.04 -14.55
CA GLU A 119 4.71 17.47 -15.53
C GLU A 119 4.05 16.31 -16.31
N HIS A 120 3.03 15.64 -15.75
CA HIS A 120 2.26 14.47 -16.26
C HIS A 120 3.08 13.32 -16.89
N SER A 121 4.37 13.52 -17.15
CA SER A 121 5.29 12.54 -17.69
C SER A 121 5.46 11.43 -16.67
N ASP A 122 5.54 10.19 -17.17
CA ASP A 122 5.86 9.02 -16.37
C ASP A 122 4.79 8.62 -15.34
N PHE A 123 3.55 9.12 -15.47
CA PHE A 123 2.42 8.49 -14.80
C PHE A 123 2.08 7.17 -15.48
N THR A 124 1.87 6.13 -14.67
CA THR A 124 1.32 4.87 -15.12
C THR A 124 -0.19 5.04 -15.30
N VAL A 125 -0.66 4.94 -16.54
CA VAL A 125 -2.08 5.00 -16.88
C VAL A 125 -2.72 3.62 -16.71
N LEU A 126 -3.79 3.57 -15.92
CA LEU A 126 -4.60 2.37 -15.71
C LEU A 126 -5.80 2.40 -16.67
N LYS A 127 -6.11 1.25 -17.26
CA LYS A 127 -7.18 1.05 -18.25
C LYS A 127 -8.23 0.07 -17.74
#